data_AF-A9V062-F1
#
_entry.id   AF-A9V062-F1
#
_cell.length_a   1.000
_cell.length_b   1.000
_cell.length_c   1.000
_cell.angle_alpha   90.00
_cell.angle_beta   90.00
_cell.angle_gamma   90.00
#
_symmetry.space_group_name_H-M   'P 1'
#
loop_
_entity.id
_entity.type
_entity.pdbx_description
1 polymer ?
#
loop_
_entity_poly.entity_id
_entity_poly.type
_entity_poly.pdbx_seq_one_letter_code
_entity_poly.pdbx_strand_id
1 'polypeptide(L)'
;ACWTLSNICAGTPEQISTVLSLNLAQALVERCFDSHEVMKVKIDAAWSLCNVISQGLDAHAEYVIDNHGIPAILCVLSVEMADTRGIVVFLDALQRALTLESRAEFVKEILDEHEFEAMLIALLDHDNYEVHSRAESLAAFFNADTEIETLAPTTNEAGQPGVAVTRTAAMFRDWATERLAGLGFDDEDLITYIVDMIQDQDEDADQEELREALVPFLCQEIEDEDQATEVAIELLTRWQTTGRAEASAAAEAAANEADGTGASALLEIANAYQAKLQLQHAELEKQREEDRERKALAEEEKLRVLQAEAESEDESGGGAVPDGAPDDFTPRPVSGKKMKKQRKAASAAELAVGFENDNHQRVQQKLQAKKEQARDAARAKAERDKQDLAADRNKKAEAKEARRQKAQKGERRR
;
A
#
# COMPACT_ATOMS: atom_id res chain seq x y z
N ALA A 1 8.69 -13.24 -26.99
CA ALA A 1 9.86 -14.05 -26.59
C ALA A 1 10.16 -13.86 -25.10
N CYS A 2 10.40 -12.63 -24.62
CA CYS A 2 10.73 -12.37 -23.20
C CYS A 2 9.73 -12.98 -22.21
N TRP A 3 8.42 -12.82 -22.42
CA TRP A 3 7.40 -13.47 -21.58
C TRP A 3 7.51 -15.01 -21.51
N THR A 4 7.93 -15.66 -22.60
CA THR A 4 8.17 -17.12 -22.57
C THR A 4 9.44 -17.43 -21.80
N LEU A 5 10.50 -16.64 -21.97
CA LEU A 5 11.75 -16.79 -21.22
C LEU A 5 11.54 -16.57 -19.72
N SER A 6 10.71 -15.62 -19.28
CA SER A 6 10.45 -15.39 -17.86
C SER A 6 9.86 -16.63 -17.17
N ASN A 7 8.99 -17.36 -17.86
CA ASN A 7 8.44 -18.64 -17.37
C ASN A 7 9.48 -19.76 -17.34
N ILE A 8 10.46 -19.76 -18.25
CA ILE A 8 11.59 -20.71 -18.23
C ILE A 8 12.54 -20.37 -17.08
N CYS A 9 12.81 -19.07 -16.84
CA CYS A 9 13.64 -18.60 -15.74
C CYS A 9 12.98 -18.77 -14.37
N ALA A 10 11.66 -18.91 -14.29
CA ALA A 10 10.94 -19.30 -13.07
C ALA A 10 10.94 -20.82 -12.82
N GLY A 11 11.77 -21.54 -13.57
CA GLY A 11 11.86 -22.99 -13.57
C GLY A 11 12.98 -23.51 -12.67
N THR A 12 13.51 -24.69 -12.99
CA THR A 12 14.60 -25.31 -12.24
C THR A 12 15.95 -24.64 -12.52
N PRO A 13 16.95 -24.78 -11.63
CA PRO A 13 18.30 -24.30 -11.88
C PRO A 13 18.94 -24.79 -13.18
N GLU A 14 18.58 -25.98 -13.68
CA GLU A 14 19.05 -26.49 -14.97
C GLU A 14 18.44 -25.72 -16.15
N GLN A 15 17.16 -25.32 -16.04
CA GLN A 15 16.50 -24.48 -17.03
C GLN A 15 17.14 -23.10 -17.08
N ILE A 16 17.40 -22.49 -15.91
CA ILE A 16 18.13 -21.23 -15.80
C ILE A 16 19.55 -21.37 -16.38
N SER A 17 20.28 -22.44 -16.03
CA SER A 17 21.63 -22.70 -16.57
C SER A 17 21.63 -22.78 -18.09
N THR A 18 20.57 -23.36 -18.68
CA THR A 18 20.41 -23.43 -20.14
C THR A 18 20.26 -22.03 -20.74
N VAL A 19 19.41 -21.17 -20.14
CA VAL A 19 19.23 -19.78 -20.57
C VAL A 19 20.56 -19.01 -20.53
N LEU A 20 21.33 -19.16 -19.44
CA LEU A 20 22.63 -18.51 -19.28
C LEU A 20 23.67 -19.04 -20.29
N SER A 21 23.72 -20.35 -20.51
CA SER A 21 24.66 -20.97 -21.47
C SER A 21 24.45 -20.52 -22.92
N LEU A 22 23.24 -20.08 -23.25
CA LEU A 22 22.86 -19.54 -24.56
C LEU A 22 23.06 -18.02 -24.68
N ASN A 23 23.69 -17.39 -23.67
CA ASN A 23 23.90 -15.95 -23.58
C ASN A 23 22.59 -15.12 -23.67
N LEU A 24 21.47 -15.70 -23.25
CA LEU A 24 20.17 -15.04 -23.34
C LEU A 24 19.97 -13.99 -22.24
N ALA A 25 20.67 -14.09 -21.11
CA ALA A 25 20.67 -13.05 -20.08
C ALA A 25 21.19 -11.72 -20.64
N GLN A 26 22.30 -11.75 -21.39
CA GLN A 26 22.81 -10.55 -22.06
C GLN A 26 21.79 -9.97 -23.06
N ALA A 27 21.13 -10.84 -23.85
CA ALA A 27 20.10 -10.38 -24.77
C ALA A 27 18.89 -9.76 -24.06
N LEU A 28 18.53 -10.22 -22.85
CA LEU A 28 17.47 -9.62 -22.02
C LEU A 28 17.89 -8.24 -21.50
N VAL A 29 19.13 -8.09 -21.02
CA VAL A 29 19.72 -6.81 -20.60
C VAL A 29 19.67 -5.79 -21.74
N GLU A 30 20.10 -6.18 -22.94
CA GLU A 30 20.02 -5.31 -24.13
C GLU A 30 18.59 -4.86 -24.44
N ARG A 31 17.58 -5.71 -24.24
CA ARG A 31 16.18 -5.33 -24.48
C ARG A 31 15.67 -4.33 -23.45
N CYS A 32 16.11 -4.38 -22.19
CA CYS A 32 15.75 -3.37 -21.20
C CYS A 32 16.23 -1.97 -21.63
N PHE A 33 17.45 -1.87 -22.16
CA PHE A 33 18.06 -0.61 -22.56
C PHE A 33 17.67 -0.10 -23.96
N ASP A 34 17.06 -0.95 -24.80
CA ASP A 34 16.71 -0.57 -26.17
C ASP A 34 15.66 0.55 -26.20
N SER A 35 16.04 1.74 -26.65
CA SER A 35 15.15 2.91 -26.74
C SER A 35 13.99 2.74 -27.74
N HIS A 36 14.10 1.78 -28.67
CA HIS A 36 13.06 1.49 -29.66
C HIS A 36 12.09 0.41 -29.20
N GLU A 37 12.36 -0.24 -28.07
CA GLU A 37 11.56 -1.35 -27.55
C GLU A 37 10.38 -0.83 -26.70
N VAL A 38 9.24 -1.51 -26.79
CA VAL A 38 8.04 -1.12 -26.05
C VAL A 38 8.19 -1.48 -24.57
N MET A 39 7.76 -0.59 -23.66
CA MET A 39 7.89 -0.77 -22.21
C MET A 39 7.44 -2.15 -21.71
N LYS A 40 6.35 -2.69 -22.25
CA LYS A 40 5.89 -4.05 -21.91
C LYS A 40 6.97 -5.12 -22.13
N VAL A 41 7.70 -5.06 -23.25
CA VAL A 41 8.76 -6.03 -23.56
C VAL A 41 9.95 -5.85 -22.61
N LYS A 42 10.25 -4.61 -22.22
CA LYS A 42 11.27 -4.31 -21.20
C LYS A 42 10.89 -4.87 -19.84
N ILE A 43 9.63 -4.74 -19.42
CA ILE A 43 9.09 -5.37 -18.20
C ILE A 43 9.22 -6.89 -18.28
N ASP A 44 8.79 -7.51 -19.38
CA ASP A 44 8.92 -8.97 -19.56
C ASP A 44 10.41 -9.42 -19.54
N ALA A 45 11.33 -8.58 -20.01
CA ALA A 45 12.77 -8.85 -19.99
C ALA A 45 13.36 -8.72 -18.58
N ALA A 46 13.09 -7.61 -17.88
CA ALA A 46 13.49 -7.38 -16.49
C ALA A 46 12.95 -8.47 -15.57
N TRP A 47 11.69 -8.89 -15.74
CA TRP A 47 11.09 -9.97 -14.98
C TRP A 47 11.81 -11.31 -15.17
N SER A 48 12.31 -11.57 -16.39
CA SER A 48 13.13 -12.74 -16.66
C SER A 48 14.44 -12.71 -15.87
N LEU A 49 15.09 -11.54 -15.78
CA LEU A 49 16.31 -11.33 -14.99
C LEU A 49 16.06 -11.48 -13.49
N CYS A 50 14.96 -10.90 -12.98
CA CYS A 50 14.53 -11.08 -11.58
C CYS A 50 14.34 -12.56 -11.23
N ASN A 51 13.70 -13.33 -12.10
CA ASN A 51 13.52 -14.76 -11.86
C ASN A 51 14.85 -15.52 -11.78
N VAL A 52 15.84 -15.15 -12.60
CA VAL A 52 17.18 -15.75 -12.51
C VAL A 52 17.84 -15.43 -11.17
N ILE A 53 17.75 -14.17 -10.71
CA ILE A 53 18.35 -13.73 -9.44
C ILE A 53 17.65 -14.40 -8.24
N SER A 54 16.32 -14.39 -8.20
CA SER A 54 15.53 -14.87 -7.06
C SER A 54 15.47 -16.40 -6.97
N GLN A 55 15.47 -17.12 -8.09
CA GLN A 55 15.20 -18.57 -8.14
C GLN A 55 16.42 -19.39 -8.57
N GLY A 56 17.47 -18.75 -9.08
CA GLY A 56 18.72 -19.40 -9.46
C GLY A 56 19.62 -19.74 -8.27
N LEU A 57 20.73 -20.40 -8.59
CA LEU A 57 21.85 -20.57 -7.67
C LEU A 57 22.60 -19.24 -7.50
N ASP A 58 23.42 -19.12 -6.45
CA ASP A 58 24.26 -17.93 -6.23
C ASP A 58 25.07 -17.56 -7.49
N ALA A 59 25.70 -18.55 -8.13
CA ALA A 59 26.45 -18.35 -9.37
C ALA A 59 25.60 -17.84 -10.55
N HIS A 60 24.30 -18.14 -10.60
CA HIS A 60 23.40 -17.60 -11.63
C HIS A 60 23.09 -16.13 -11.38
N ALA A 61 22.81 -15.79 -10.12
CA ALA A 61 22.55 -14.43 -9.70
C ALA A 61 23.80 -13.56 -9.88
N GLU A 62 24.98 -14.03 -9.43
CA GLU A 62 26.27 -13.38 -9.65
C GLU A 62 26.53 -13.12 -11.13
N TYR A 63 26.29 -14.11 -12.01
CA TYR A 63 26.46 -13.91 -13.45
C TYR A 63 25.55 -12.79 -13.99
N VAL A 64 24.28 -12.72 -13.57
CA VAL A 64 23.37 -11.66 -14.01
C VAL A 64 23.79 -10.29 -13.45
N ILE A 65 24.22 -10.23 -12.19
CA ILE A 65 24.71 -8.99 -11.55
C ILE A 65 25.96 -8.47 -12.29
N ASP A 66 26.92 -9.35 -12.57
CA ASP A 66 28.18 -9.01 -13.26
C ASP A 66 27.96 -8.52 -14.70
N ASN A 67 26.83 -8.88 -15.32
CA ASN A 67 26.49 -8.53 -16.70
C ASN A 67 25.37 -7.47 -16.77
N HIS A 68 25.37 -6.49 -15.86
CA HIS A 68 24.46 -5.35 -15.85
C HIS A 68 22.97 -5.70 -15.67
N GLY A 69 22.67 -6.80 -15.00
CA GLY A 69 21.29 -7.20 -14.68
C GLY A 69 20.58 -6.23 -13.73
N ILE A 70 21.28 -5.73 -12.69
CA ILE A 70 20.70 -4.77 -11.73
C ILE A 70 20.35 -3.43 -12.42
N PRO A 71 21.26 -2.76 -13.15
CA PRO A 71 20.92 -1.58 -13.95
C PRO A 71 19.73 -1.79 -14.90
N ALA A 72 19.66 -2.97 -15.54
CA ALA A 72 18.56 -3.30 -16.45
C ALA A 72 17.20 -3.41 -15.74
N ILE A 73 17.17 -3.88 -14.50
CA ILE A 73 15.96 -3.93 -13.65
C ILE A 73 15.56 -2.51 -13.24
N LEU A 74 16.52 -1.69 -12.77
CA LEU A 74 16.28 -0.31 -12.34
C LEU A 74 15.75 0.58 -13.47
N CYS A 75 16.16 0.34 -14.72
CA CYS A 75 15.66 1.04 -15.90
C CYS A 75 14.14 0.89 -16.11
N VAL A 76 13.53 -0.15 -15.52
CA VAL A 76 12.13 -0.52 -15.75
C VAL A 76 11.27 -0.33 -14.50
N LEU A 77 11.87 -0.47 -13.32
CA LEU A 77 11.21 -0.26 -12.03
C LEU A 77 10.71 1.19 -11.92
N SER A 78 9.42 1.35 -11.62
CA SER A 78 8.80 2.65 -11.34
C SER A 78 7.71 2.48 -10.29
N VAL A 79 7.63 3.46 -9.39
CA VAL A 79 6.60 3.51 -8.33
C VAL A 79 5.19 3.63 -8.90
N GLU A 80 5.05 4.22 -10.10
CA GLU A 80 3.77 4.41 -10.78
C GLU A 80 3.30 3.16 -11.55
N MET A 81 4.03 2.04 -11.47
CA MET A 81 3.64 0.81 -12.15
C MET A 81 2.29 0.31 -11.60
N ALA A 82 1.29 0.21 -12.48
CA ALA A 82 -0.03 -0.32 -12.11
C ALA A 82 0.02 -1.78 -11.63
N ASP A 83 1.04 -2.54 -12.04
CA ASP A 83 1.26 -3.92 -11.59
C ASP A 83 2.13 -3.95 -10.33
N THR A 84 1.49 -3.81 -9.16
CA THR A 84 2.18 -3.84 -7.86
C THR A 84 2.88 -5.16 -7.58
N ARG A 85 2.38 -6.27 -8.15
CA ARG A 85 3.06 -7.57 -8.05
C ARG A 85 4.38 -7.56 -8.80
N GLY A 86 4.44 -6.88 -9.95
CA GLY A 86 5.68 -6.67 -10.69
C GLY A 86 6.72 -5.92 -9.85
N ILE A 87 6.29 -4.85 -9.16
CA ILE A 87 7.15 -4.10 -8.23
C ILE A 87 7.71 -5.02 -7.14
N VAL A 88 6.86 -5.80 -6.47
CA VAL A 88 7.30 -6.75 -5.42
C VAL A 88 8.34 -7.74 -5.94
N VAL A 89 8.15 -8.30 -7.14
CA VAL A 89 9.15 -9.23 -7.72
C VAL A 89 10.49 -8.53 -7.99
N PHE A 90 10.46 -7.26 -8.39
CA PHE A 90 11.69 -6.50 -8.62
C PHE A 90 12.41 -6.23 -7.29
N LEU A 91 11.69 -5.84 -6.25
CA LEU A 91 12.26 -5.63 -4.91
C LEU A 91 12.82 -6.93 -4.31
N ASP A 92 12.14 -8.06 -4.50
CA ASP A 92 12.62 -9.38 -4.07
C ASP A 92 13.93 -9.77 -4.74
N ALA A 93 14.10 -9.43 -6.03
CA ALA A 93 15.34 -9.66 -6.75
C ALA A 93 16.48 -8.76 -6.23
N LEU A 94 16.20 -7.48 -5.95
CA LEU A 94 17.20 -6.57 -5.36
C LEU A 94 17.61 -7.02 -3.96
N GLN A 95 16.65 -7.39 -3.11
CA GLN A 95 16.93 -7.93 -1.78
C GLN A 95 17.80 -9.19 -1.88
N ARG A 96 17.44 -10.11 -2.78
CA ARG A 96 18.24 -11.32 -3.02
C ARG A 96 19.66 -10.99 -3.50
N ALA A 97 19.83 -10.00 -4.36
CA ALA A 97 21.15 -9.57 -4.81
C ALA A 97 22.00 -8.99 -3.66
N LEU A 98 21.41 -8.22 -2.76
CA LEU A 98 22.09 -7.66 -1.57
C LEU A 98 22.42 -8.72 -0.51
N THR A 99 21.67 -9.82 -0.43
CA THR A 99 22.01 -10.96 0.46
C THR A 99 23.21 -11.79 -0.03
N LEU A 100 23.68 -11.60 -1.27
CA LEU A 100 24.89 -12.27 -1.76
C LEU A 100 26.12 -11.57 -1.19
N GLU A 101 26.75 -12.14 -0.17
CA GLU A 101 27.95 -11.57 0.47
C GLU A 101 29.06 -11.20 -0.55
N SER A 102 29.21 -12.00 -1.62
CA SER A 102 30.19 -11.79 -2.69
C SER A 102 29.91 -10.59 -3.60
N ARG A 103 28.69 -10.05 -3.56
CA ARG A 103 28.18 -9.01 -4.46
C ARG A 103 27.46 -7.85 -3.77
N ALA A 104 27.19 -7.94 -2.47
CA ALA A 104 26.42 -6.94 -1.73
C ALA A 104 26.96 -5.52 -1.93
N GLU A 105 28.27 -5.30 -1.71
CA GLU A 105 28.92 -3.99 -1.88
C GLU A 105 28.86 -3.48 -3.33
N PHE A 106 29.06 -4.37 -4.30
CA PHE A 106 28.95 -4.01 -5.72
C PHE A 106 27.52 -3.64 -6.12
N VAL A 107 26.53 -4.33 -5.55
CA VAL A 107 25.11 -4.01 -5.77
C VAL A 107 24.73 -2.68 -5.12
N LYS A 108 25.24 -2.38 -3.91
CA LYS A 108 25.07 -1.07 -3.26
C LYS A 108 25.66 0.06 -4.13
N GLU A 109 26.88 -0.09 -4.62
CA GLU A 109 27.52 0.89 -5.52
C GLU A 109 26.67 1.16 -6.77
N ILE A 110 26.11 0.11 -7.40
CA ILE A 110 25.19 0.27 -8.53
C ILE A 110 23.92 1.02 -8.12
N LEU A 111 23.32 0.70 -6.97
CA LEU A 111 22.09 1.35 -6.51
C LEU A 111 22.32 2.84 -6.22
N ASP A 112 23.48 3.19 -5.68
CA ASP A 112 23.90 4.58 -5.44
C ASP A 112 24.11 5.34 -6.76
N GLU A 113 24.80 4.74 -7.74
CA GLU A 113 25.00 5.33 -9.09
C GLU A 113 23.68 5.64 -9.81
N HIS A 114 22.63 4.89 -9.50
CA HIS A 114 21.30 5.01 -10.09
C HIS A 114 20.32 5.83 -9.23
N GLU A 115 20.79 6.51 -8.18
CA GLU A 115 19.98 7.34 -7.28
C GLU A 115 18.78 6.56 -6.70
N PHE A 116 18.96 5.27 -6.40
CA PHE A 116 17.88 4.38 -5.96
C PHE A 116 17.25 4.81 -4.64
N GLU A 117 17.96 5.55 -3.78
CA GLU A 117 17.46 6.06 -2.50
C GLU A 117 16.17 6.89 -2.67
N ALA A 118 16.12 7.79 -3.65
CA ALA A 118 14.93 8.60 -3.91
C ALA A 118 13.73 7.73 -4.31
N MET A 119 13.98 6.70 -5.12
CA MET A 119 12.96 5.73 -5.51
C MET A 119 12.51 4.87 -4.32
N LEU A 120 13.45 4.47 -3.46
CA LEU A 120 13.17 3.70 -2.26
C LEU A 120 12.28 4.47 -1.29
N ILE A 121 12.55 5.75 -1.07
CA ILE A 121 11.69 6.64 -0.26
C ILE A 121 10.27 6.69 -0.82
N ALA A 122 10.12 6.83 -2.14
CA ALA A 122 8.80 6.84 -2.77
C ALA A 122 8.09 5.47 -2.68
N LEU A 123 8.83 4.35 -2.71
CA LEU A 123 8.27 3.02 -2.49
C LEU A 123 7.86 2.77 -1.03
N LEU A 124 8.55 3.41 -0.08
CA LEU A 124 8.16 3.41 1.34
C LEU A 124 6.87 4.19 1.60
N ASP A 125 6.42 5.05 0.70
CA ASP A 125 5.11 5.73 0.81
C ASP A 125 4.02 5.07 -0.07
N HIS A 126 4.30 3.89 -0.64
CA HIS A 126 3.36 3.26 -1.56
C HIS A 126 2.13 2.70 -0.82
N ASP A 127 0.93 3.00 -1.33
CA ASP A 127 -0.37 2.49 -0.82
C ASP A 127 -0.47 0.96 -0.67
N ASN A 128 0.37 0.21 -1.40
CA ASN A 128 0.34 -1.24 -1.39
C ASN A 128 1.27 -1.74 -0.29
N TYR A 129 0.68 -2.37 0.72
CA TYR A 129 1.40 -2.90 1.88
C TYR A 129 2.54 -3.86 1.52
N GLU A 130 2.38 -4.71 0.49
CA GLU A 130 3.46 -5.63 0.09
C GLU A 130 4.65 -4.89 -0.50
N VAL A 131 4.40 -3.85 -1.30
CA VAL A 131 5.46 -2.99 -1.85
C VAL A 131 6.18 -2.25 -0.73
N HIS A 132 5.41 -1.62 0.18
CA HIS A 132 5.94 -0.92 1.35
C HIS A 132 6.82 -1.83 2.22
N SER A 133 6.30 -3.00 2.62
CA SER A 133 7.02 -3.94 3.48
C SER A 133 8.32 -4.47 2.86
N ARG A 134 8.34 -4.68 1.53
CA ARG A 134 9.58 -5.05 0.84
C ARG A 134 10.55 -3.89 0.70
N ALA A 135 10.06 -2.67 0.51
CA ALA A 135 10.89 -1.47 0.54
C ALA A 135 11.54 -1.26 1.92
N GLU A 136 10.82 -1.46 3.02
CA GLU A 136 11.38 -1.40 4.38
C GLU A 136 12.50 -2.44 4.59
N SER A 137 12.25 -3.67 4.15
CA SER A 137 13.24 -4.75 4.22
C SER A 137 14.50 -4.42 3.42
N LEU A 138 14.34 -3.73 2.29
CA LEU A 138 15.44 -3.29 1.43
C LEU A 138 16.21 -2.11 2.06
N ALA A 139 15.52 -1.17 2.70
CA ALA A 139 16.11 -0.03 3.40
C ALA A 139 17.04 -0.46 4.55
N ALA A 140 16.76 -1.57 5.21
CA ALA A 140 17.61 -2.12 6.27
C ALA A 140 19.05 -2.40 5.81
N PHE A 141 19.28 -2.70 4.52
CA PHE A 141 20.62 -2.93 3.97
C PHE A 141 21.49 -1.66 3.89
N PHE A 142 20.86 -0.48 3.89
CA PHE A 142 21.54 0.82 3.80
C PHE A 142 21.72 1.47 5.18
N ASN A 143 20.83 1.16 6.12
CA ASN A 143 20.92 1.66 7.50
C ASN A 143 21.96 0.92 8.36
N ALA A 144 22.52 -0.19 7.89
CA ALA A 144 23.52 -0.98 8.61
C ALA A 144 24.95 -0.41 8.54
N ASP A 145 25.21 0.54 7.62
CA ASP A 145 26.55 1.08 7.37
C ASP A 145 26.88 2.36 8.17
N THR A 146 25.93 2.92 8.92
CA THR A 146 26.26 3.90 9.97
C THR A 146 26.94 3.17 11.12
N GLU A 147 28.27 3.27 11.19
CA GLU A 147 29.08 2.83 12.33
C GLU A 147 28.39 3.21 13.64
N ILE A 148 27.86 2.21 14.34
CA ILE A 148 27.41 2.36 15.72
C ILE A 148 28.67 2.62 16.53
N GLU A 149 28.93 3.88 16.88
CA GLU A 149 29.90 4.24 17.89
C GLU A 149 29.43 3.60 19.21
N THR A 150 29.92 2.40 19.50
CA THR A 150 29.60 1.68 20.73
C THR A 150 30.23 2.42 21.90
N LEU A 151 29.54 3.44 22.40
CA LEU A 151 29.83 4.03 23.70
C LEU A 151 29.54 2.96 24.75
N ALA A 152 30.62 2.44 25.34
CA ALA A 152 30.56 1.45 26.40
C ALA A 152 29.63 1.92 27.53
N PRO A 153 28.88 1.01 28.17
CA PRO A 153 27.96 1.39 29.24
C PRO A 153 28.77 1.94 30.43
N THR A 154 28.61 3.23 30.71
CA THR A 154 29.21 3.85 31.89
C THR A 154 28.38 3.47 33.12
N THR A 155 28.94 2.61 33.98
CA THR A 155 28.37 2.33 35.29
C THR A 155 28.55 3.53 36.22
N ASN A 156 27.49 3.93 36.92
CA ASN A 156 27.55 4.88 38.02
C ASN A 156 28.12 4.23 39.30
N GLU A 157 28.66 5.06 40.21
CA GLU A 157 29.51 4.68 41.37
C GLU A 157 28.88 3.70 42.40
N ALA A 158 27.63 3.26 42.20
CA ALA A 158 26.94 2.29 43.07
C ALA A 158 26.81 0.87 42.47
N GLY A 159 27.32 0.62 41.26
CA GLY A 159 27.32 -0.73 40.66
C GLY A 159 25.92 -1.30 40.37
N GLN A 160 24.90 -0.45 40.25
CA GLN A 160 23.58 -0.83 39.73
C GLN A 160 23.48 -0.39 38.26
N PRO A 161 22.77 -1.14 37.39
CA PRO A 161 22.45 -0.67 36.06
C PRO A 161 21.57 0.57 36.19
N GLY A 162 22.14 1.75 35.93
CA GLY A 162 21.39 2.99 35.77
C GLY A 162 20.39 2.79 34.64
N VAL A 163 19.14 3.15 34.89
CA VAL A 163 18.01 3.07 33.97
C VAL A 163 18.47 3.57 32.59
N ALA A 164 18.41 2.67 31.62
CA ALA A 164 18.61 3.01 30.23
C ALA A 164 17.58 4.07 29.87
N VAL A 165 18.02 5.34 29.79
CA VAL A 165 17.33 6.31 28.93
C VAL A 165 17.44 5.69 27.55
N THR A 166 16.35 5.08 27.10
CA THR A 166 16.33 4.15 25.99
C THR A 166 16.72 4.87 24.70
N ARG A 167 17.51 4.20 23.87
CA ARG A 167 17.95 4.66 22.54
C ARG A 167 16.79 5.18 21.67
N THR A 168 15.60 4.62 21.84
CA THR A 168 14.31 5.07 21.29
C THR A 168 14.00 6.53 21.58
N ALA A 169 14.19 6.96 22.84
CA ALA A 169 13.88 8.30 23.32
C ALA A 169 14.77 9.35 22.67
N ALA A 170 16.05 9.03 22.46
CA ALA A 170 17.01 9.90 21.79
C ALA A 170 16.74 9.99 20.27
N MET A 171 16.55 8.85 19.60
CA MET A 171 16.27 8.83 18.15
C MET A 171 14.95 9.53 17.79
N PHE A 172 13.92 9.32 18.59
CA PHE A 172 12.65 10.03 18.42
C PHE A 172 12.81 11.54 18.69
N ARG A 173 13.56 11.91 19.73
CA ARG A 173 13.83 13.31 20.07
C ARG A 173 14.55 14.03 18.94
N ASP A 174 15.57 13.42 18.35
CA ASP A 174 16.33 14.03 17.24
C ASP A 174 15.44 14.26 16.02
N TRP A 175 14.65 13.26 15.64
CA TRP A 175 13.69 13.39 14.53
C TRP A 175 12.58 14.41 14.82
N ALA A 176 12.02 14.40 16.03
CA ALA A 176 10.96 15.34 16.42
C ALA A 176 11.49 16.77 16.41
N THR A 177 12.74 16.99 16.85
CA THR A 177 13.41 18.29 16.82
C THR A 177 13.58 18.78 15.39
N GLU A 178 14.06 17.94 14.47
CA GLU A 178 14.23 18.29 13.06
C GLU A 178 12.89 18.56 12.36
N ARG A 179 11.88 17.73 12.63
CA ARG A 179 10.54 17.86 12.05
C ARG A 179 9.84 19.14 12.50
N LEU A 180 9.94 19.47 13.79
CA LEU A 180 9.35 20.68 14.35
C LEU A 180 10.12 21.93 13.89
N ALA A 181 11.46 21.88 13.84
CA ALA A 181 12.27 22.96 13.25
C ALA A 181 11.92 23.22 11.76
N GLY A 182 11.63 22.17 11.00
CA GLY A 182 11.18 22.28 9.60
C GLY A 182 9.83 22.98 9.41
N LEU A 183 9.04 23.10 10.47
CA LEU A 183 7.76 23.82 10.50
C LEU A 183 7.89 25.23 11.13
N GLY A 184 9.11 25.62 11.52
CA GLY A 184 9.40 26.90 12.17
C GLY A 184 9.28 26.89 13.70
N PHE A 185 9.28 25.71 14.33
CA PHE A 185 9.30 25.56 15.78
C PHE A 185 10.74 25.36 16.27
N ASP A 186 11.33 26.42 16.80
CA ASP A 186 12.73 26.44 17.24
C ASP A 186 12.86 26.38 18.77
N ASP A 187 11.73 26.24 19.49
CA ASP A 187 11.69 26.28 20.95
C ASP A 187 12.06 24.91 21.56
N GLU A 188 13.32 24.76 21.96
CA GLU A 188 13.85 23.56 22.61
C GLU A 188 13.08 23.18 23.89
N ASP A 189 12.52 24.14 24.63
CA ASP A 189 11.79 23.87 25.87
C ASP A 189 10.43 23.24 25.56
N LEU A 190 9.77 23.68 24.49
CA LEU A 190 8.52 23.10 23.99
C LEU A 190 8.73 21.68 23.45
N ILE A 191 9.80 21.46 22.67
CA ILE A 191 10.14 20.15 22.10
C ILE A 191 10.46 19.16 23.23
N THR A 192 11.23 19.59 24.22
CA THR A 192 11.55 18.75 25.40
C THR A 192 10.27 18.39 26.16
N TYR A 193 9.37 19.35 26.35
CA TYR A 193 8.09 19.10 27.03
C TYR A 193 7.19 18.11 26.27
N ILE A 194 7.07 18.22 24.95
CA ILE A 194 6.30 17.30 24.10
C ILE A 194 6.88 15.89 24.18
N VAL A 195 8.21 15.77 24.09
CA VAL A 195 8.91 14.48 24.15
C VAL A 195 8.76 13.83 25.53
N ASP A 196 8.93 14.59 26.60
CA ASP A 196 8.75 14.09 27.98
C ASP A 196 7.29 13.69 28.24
N MET A 197 6.30 14.45 27.74
CA MET A 197 4.88 14.13 27.89
C MET A 197 4.49 12.83 27.17
N ILE A 198 5.12 12.52 26.03
CA ILE A 198 4.93 11.27 25.29
C ILE A 198 5.68 10.10 25.96
N GLN A 199 6.84 10.37 26.58
CA GLN A 199 7.68 9.36 27.24
C GLN A 199 7.15 8.91 28.61
N ASP A 200 6.55 9.81 29.38
CA ASP A 200 6.05 9.53 30.74
C ASP A 200 4.71 8.76 30.76
N GLN A 201 4.20 8.32 29.62
CA GLN A 201 2.94 7.58 29.55
C GLN A 201 3.11 6.08 29.79
N ASP A 202 2.21 5.51 30.58
CA ASP A 202 2.07 4.05 30.74
C ASP A 202 1.73 3.40 29.38
N GLU A 203 2.17 2.14 29.17
CA GLU A 203 1.97 1.37 27.91
C GLU A 203 0.50 1.22 27.47
N ASP A 204 -0.46 1.55 28.34
CA ASP A 204 -1.90 1.47 28.13
C ASP A 204 -2.59 2.85 27.91
N ALA A 205 -1.84 3.94 27.73
CA ALA A 205 -2.41 5.28 27.60
C ALA A 205 -3.27 5.46 26.34
N ASP A 206 -4.48 6.01 26.53
CA ASP A 206 -5.45 6.29 25.48
C ASP A 206 -4.90 7.35 24.50
N GLN A 207 -4.58 6.92 23.28
CA GLN A 207 -3.96 7.76 22.24
C GLN A 207 -4.81 8.98 21.85
N GLU A 208 -6.13 8.86 22.00
CA GLU A 208 -7.04 9.98 21.78
C GLU A 208 -6.88 11.06 22.86
N GLU A 209 -6.65 10.68 24.12
CA GLU A 209 -6.44 11.63 25.22
C GLU A 209 -5.08 12.34 25.07
N LEU A 210 -4.05 11.64 24.62
CA LEU A 210 -2.73 12.22 24.36
C LEU A 210 -2.74 13.16 23.14
N ARG A 211 -3.49 12.81 22.09
CA ARG A 211 -3.73 13.69 20.94
C ARG A 211 -4.51 14.93 21.37
N GLU A 212 -5.59 14.78 22.12
CA GLU A 212 -6.38 15.90 22.66
C GLU A 212 -5.55 16.79 23.60
N ALA A 213 -4.54 16.24 24.28
CA ALA A 213 -3.59 17.02 25.07
C ALA A 213 -2.55 17.75 24.22
N LEU A 214 -2.03 17.15 23.15
CA LEU A 214 -0.98 17.72 22.28
C LEU A 214 -1.49 18.86 21.37
N VAL A 215 -2.69 18.71 20.81
CA VAL A 215 -3.24 19.66 19.84
C VAL A 215 -3.30 21.10 20.40
N PRO A 216 -3.77 21.35 21.64
CA PRO A 216 -3.74 22.69 22.23
C PRO A 216 -2.35 23.31 22.42
N PHE A 217 -1.29 22.50 22.57
CA PHE A 217 0.09 23.03 22.64
C PHE A 217 0.60 23.38 21.26
N LEU A 218 0.32 22.53 20.26
CA LEU A 218 0.68 22.79 18.87
C LEU A 218 -0.10 23.99 18.30
N CYS A 219 -1.35 24.20 18.69
CA CYS A 219 -2.16 25.36 18.31
C CYS A 219 -1.71 26.69 18.94
N GLN A 220 -0.76 26.70 19.89
CA GLN A 220 -0.15 27.96 20.37
C GLN A 220 0.77 28.56 19.33
N GLU A 221 1.37 27.72 18.49
CA GLU A 221 2.37 28.11 17.49
C GLU A 221 1.90 27.85 16.05
N ILE A 222 0.94 26.92 15.85
CA ILE A 222 0.26 26.66 14.58
C ILE A 222 -1.10 27.35 14.58
N GLU A 223 -1.32 28.32 13.67
CA GLU A 223 -2.61 29.00 13.55
C GLU A 223 -3.74 28.10 13.00
N ASP A 224 -3.38 27.04 12.27
CA ASP A 224 -4.30 26.07 11.67
C ASP A 224 -4.48 24.81 12.56
N GLU A 225 -5.66 24.67 13.15
CA GLU A 225 -6.02 23.56 14.04
C GLU A 225 -5.99 22.19 13.33
N ASP A 226 -6.27 22.14 12.02
CA ASP A 226 -6.21 20.91 11.23
C ASP A 226 -4.75 20.49 11.03
N GLN A 227 -3.85 21.45 10.78
CA GLN A 227 -2.41 21.19 10.66
C GLN A 227 -1.78 20.77 12.00
N ALA A 228 -2.17 21.39 13.11
CA ALA A 228 -1.73 21.00 14.45
C ALA A 228 -2.17 19.57 14.80
N THR A 229 -3.37 19.20 14.36
CA THR A 229 -3.92 17.85 14.49
C THR A 229 -3.11 16.82 13.71
N GLU A 230 -2.75 17.12 12.46
CA GLU A 230 -1.94 16.24 11.62
C GLU A 230 -0.55 16.00 12.22
N VAL A 231 0.10 17.06 12.71
CA VAL A 231 1.42 16.97 13.35
C VAL A 231 1.35 16.15 14.64
N ALA A 232 0.30 16.31 15.46
CA ALA A 232 0.09 15.48 16.64
C ALA A 232 -0.04 13.98 16.29
N ILE A 233 -0.79 13.66 15.24
CA ILE A 233 -0.94 12.27 14.76
C ILE A 233 0.40 11.72 14.26
N GLU A 234 1.18 12.52 13.54
CA GLU A 234 2.49 12.16 13.01
C GLU A 234 3.49 11.84 14.14
N LEU A 235 3.59 12.72 15.15
CA LEU A 235 4.45 12.54 16.32
C LEU A 235 4.11 11.25 17.08
N LEU A 236 2.81 11.01 17.34
CA LEU A 236 2.34 9.82 18.05
C LEU A 236 2.56 8.53 17.25
N THR A 237 2.32 8.57 15.95
CA THR A 237 2.54 7.42 15.06
C THR A 237 4.03 7.07 15.00
N ARG A 238 4.90 8.08 14.89
CA ARG A 238 6.36 7.87 14.84
C ARG A 238 6.89 7.29 16.14
N TRP A 239 6.45 7.78 17.30
CA TRP A 239 6.80 7.21 18.61
C TRP A 239 6.43 5.71 18.70
N GLN A 240 5.21 5.35 18.30
CA GLN A 240 4.76 3.95 18.31
C GLN A 240 5.58 3.06 17.37
N THR A 241 5.91 3.54 16.17
CA THR A 241 6.71 2.76 15.21
C THR A 241 8.13 2.53 15.69
N THR A 242 8.72 3.52 16.37
CA THR A 242 10.08 3.42 16.90
C THR A 242 10.13 2.47 18.10
N GLY A 243 9.12 2.49 18.96
CA GLY A 243 8.95 1.50 20.05
C GLY A 243 8.68 0.07 19.57
N ARG A 244 7.90 -0.10 18.48
CA ARG A 244 7.60 -1.42 17.89
C ARG A 244 8.80 -2.06 17.20
N ALA A 245 9.65 -1.27 16.56
CA ALA A 245 10.87 -1.75 15.93
C ALA A 245 11.87 -2.32 16.96
N GLU A 246 12.02 -1.65 18.11
CA GLU A 246 12.87 -2.16 19.20
C GLU A 246 12.26 -3.36 19.92
N ALA A 247 10.94 -3.41 20.14
CA ALA A 247 10.28 -4.59 20.71
C ALA A 247 10.44 -5.83 19.80
N SER A 248 10.40 -5.63 18.47
CA SER A 248 10.66 -6.68 17.48
C SER A 248 12.13 -7.11 17.49
N ALA A 249 13.08 -6.17 17.51
CA ALA A 249 14.51 -6.46 17.56
C ALA A 249 14.93 -7.13 18.89
N ALA A 250 14.32 -6.74 20.01
CA ALA A 250 14.53 -7.36 21.32
C ALA A 250 13.92 -8.78 21.38
N ALA A 251 12.77 -8.99 20.74
CA ALA A 251 12.16 -10.31 20.61
C ALA A 251 12.98 -11.25 19.71
N GLU A 252 13.57 -10.74 18.62
CA GLU A 252 14.48 -11.50 17.74
C GLU A 252 15.80 -11.83 18.44
N ALA A 253 16.37 -10.89 19.20
CA ALA A 253 17.56 -11.15 20.01
C ALA A 253 17.29 -12.21 21.09
N ALA A 254 16.14 -12.16 21.76
CA ALA A 254 15.73 -13.15 22.76
C ALA A 254 15.40 -14.53 22.13
N ALA A 255 14.88 -14.57 20.90
CA ALA A 255 14.58 -15.80 20.18
C ALA A 255 15.86 -16.55 19.78
N ASN A 256 16.95 -15.84 19.51
CA ASN A 256 18.25 -16.43 19.15
C ASN A 256 18.99 -17.07 20.33
N GLU A 257 18.58 -16.82 21.59
CA GLU A 257 19.22 -17.39 22.79
C GLU A 257 18.49 -18.61 23.38
N ALA A 258 17.28 -18.95 22.91
CA ALA A 258 16.42 -19.95 23.57
C ALA A 258 16.54 -21.37 22.98
N ASP A 259 17.16 -22.28 23.74
CA ASP A 259 17.41 -23.67 23.37
C ASP A 259 16.13 -24.55 23.33
N GLY A 260 15.88 -25.17 22.18
CA GLY A 260 15.18 -26.45 21.92
C GLY A 260 13.71 -26.67 22.30
N THR A 261 13.19 -26.07 23.38
CA THR A 261 11.83 -26.38 23.91
C THR A 261 10.89 -25.19 23.95
N GLY A 262 11.41 -23.96 23.94
CA GLY A 262 10.62 -22.72 23.82
C GLY A 262 10.09 -22.46 22.41
N ALA A 263 10.75 -23.01 21.38
CA ALA A 263 10.44 -22.75 19.97
C ALA A 263 9.00 -23.17 19.57
N SER A 264 8.45 -24.24 20.17
CA SER A 264 7.08 -24.68 19.85
C SER A 264 6.01 -23.76 20.44
N ALA A 265 6.23 -23.25 21.66
CA ALA A 265 5.30 -22.30 22.30
C ALA A 265 5.40 -20.91 21.66
N LEU A 266 6.61 -20.50 21.26
CA LEU A 266 6.84 -19.24 20.56
C LEU A 266 6.27 -19.25 19.14
N LEU A 267 6.32 -20.39 18.43
CA LEU A 267 5.68 -20.53 17.11
C LEU A 267 4.14 -20.44 17.23
N GLU A 268 3.55 -20.99 18.29
CA GLU A 268 2.11 -20.86 18.55
C GLU A 268 1.72 -19.41 18.91
N ILE A 269 2.55 -18.71 19.68
CA ILE A 269 2.33 -17.29 20.02
C ILE A 269 2.50 -16.41 18.77
N ALA A 270 3.51 -16.67 17.93
CA ALA A 270 3.74 -15.96 16.67
C ALA A 270 2.57 -16.18 15.69
N ASN A 271 2.07 -17.41 15.56
CA ASN A 271 0.90 -17.72 14.74
C ASN A 271 -0.38 -17.06 15.27
N ALA A 272 -0.57 -17.03 16.60
CA ALA A 272 -1.71 -16.35 17.23
C ALA A 272 -1.64 -14.83 17.04
N TYR A 273 -0.43 -14.26 17.09
CA TYR A 273 -0.19 -12.85 16.81
C TYR A 273 -0.44 -12.52 15.34
N GLN A 274 0.02 -13.36 14.42
CA GLN A 274 -0.19 -13.19 12.98
C GLN A 274 -1.69 -13.31 12.60
N ALA A 275 -2.44 -14.20 13.26
CA ALA A 275 -3.90 -14.27 13.14
C ALA A 275 -4.61 -13.02 13.68
N LYS A 276 -4.11 -12.43 14.77
CA LYS A 276 -4.62 -11.17 15.33
C LYS A 276 -4.36 -9.98 14.38
N LEU A 277 -3.18 -9.95 13.75
CA LEU A 277 -2.83 -8.97 12.73
C LEU A 277 -3.76 -9.07 11.51
N GLN A 278 -4.00 -10.28 11.02
CA GLN A 278 -4.94 -10.53 9.90
C GLN A 278 -6.36 -10.05 10.21
N LEU A 279 -6.81 -10.21 11.46
CA LEU A 279 -8.11 -9.71 11.91
C LEU A 279 -8.17 -8.18 11.94
N GLN A 280 -7.11 -7.53 12.43
CA GLN A 280 -7.00 -6.07 12.44
C GLN A 280 -6.95 -5.49 11.01
N HIS A 281 -6.22 -6.13 10.10
CA HIS A 281 -6.20 -5.73 8.68
C HIS A 281 -7.56 -5.91 8.01
N ALA A 282 -8.29 -6.98 8.31
CA ALA A 282 -9.65 -7.18 7.80
C ALA A 282 -10.64 -6.12 8.32
N GLU A 283 -10.47 -5.67 9.58
CA GLU A 283 -11.26 -4.58 10.16
C GLU A 283 -10.94 -3.23 9.48
N LEU A 284 -9.66 -2.95 9.21
CA LEU A 284 -9.20 -1.74 8.54
C LEU A 284 -9.67 -1.68 7.08
N GLU A 285 -9.59 -2.80 6.35
CA GLU A 285 -10.12 -2.92 4.98
C GLU A 285 -11.63 -2.65 4.94
N LYS A 286 -12.38 -3.18 5.92
CA LYS A 286 -13.80 -2.92 6.05
C LYS A 286 -14.10 -1.44 6.30
N GLN A 287 -13.32 -0.77 7.15
CA GLN A 287 -13.45 0.67 7.40
C GLN A 287 -13.14 1.49 6.14
N ARG A 288 -12.07 1.14 5.40
CA ARG A 288 -11.71 1.78 4.13
C ARG A 288 -12.77 1.60 3.05
N GLU A 289 -13.39 0.42 2.97
CA GLU A 289 -14.49 0.18 2.04
C GLU A 289 -15.73 0.98 2.42
N GLU A 290 -16.07 1.07 3.72
CA GLU A 290 -17.14 1.93 4.22
C GLU A 290 -16.89 3.42 3.96
N ASP A 291 -15.64 3.89 4.02
CA ASP A 291 -15.28 5.27 3.69
C ASP A 291 -15.30 5.56 2.18
N ARG A 292 -14.91 4.59 1.34
CA ARG A 292 -15.06 4.69 -0.12
C ARG A 292 -16.54 4.77 -0.51
N GLU A 293 -17.40 3.97 0.12
CA GLU A 293 -18.84 4.02 -0.09
C GLU A 293 -19.43 5.38 0.32
N ARG A 294 -19.01 5.94 1.47
CA ARG A 294 -19.45 7.28 1.89
C ARG A 294 -19.01 8.38 0.91
N LYS A 295 -17.76 8.34 0.43
CA LYS A 295 -17.25 9.31 -0.55
C LYS A 295 -18.01 9.22 -1.88
N ALA A 296 -18.29 8.01 -2.36
CA ALA A 296 -19.05 7.81 -3.59
C ALA A 296 -20.49 8.35 -3.48
N LEU A 297 -21.13 8.16 -2.31
CA LEU A 297 -22.49 8.63 -2.06
C LEU A 297 -22.56 10.17 -1.97
N ALA A 298 -21.55 10.80 -1.37
CA ALA A 298 -21.40 12.26 -1.35
C ALA A 298 -21.16 12.85 -2.75
N GLU A 299 -20.38 12.15 -3.60
CA GLU A 299 -20.14 12.56 -4.97
C GLU A 299 -21.39 12.42 -5.85
N GLU A 300 -22.18 11.35 -5.67
CA GLU A 300 -23.46 11.15 -6.34
C GLU A 300 -24.48 12.25 -5.94
N GLU A 301 -24.56 12.60 -4.66
CA GLU A 301 -25.41 13.69 -4.17
C GLU A 301 -25.00 15.04 -4.76
N LYS A 302 -23.69 15.32 -4.83
CA LYS A 302 -23.16 16.54 -5.45
C LYS A 302 -23.49 16.64 -6.94
N LEU A 303 -23.40 15.51 -7.67
CA LEU A 303 -23.78 15.45 -9.09
C LEU A 303 -25.28 15.71 -9.29
N ARG A 304 -26.10 15.22 -8.36
CA ARG A 304 -27.56 15.37 -8.41
C ARG A 304 -28.00 16.81 -8.15
N VAL A 305 -27.32 17.54 -7.26
CA VAL A 305 -27.54 18.97 -7.03
C VAL A 305 -27.18 19.77 -8.28
N LEU A 306 -26.04 19.50 -8.91
CA LEU A 306 -25.62 20.17 -10.15
C LEU A 306 -26.59 19.91 -11.32
N GLN A 307 -27.17 18.71 -11.43
CA GLN A 307 -28.19 18.41 -12.43
C GLN A 307 -29.50 19.17 -12.17
N ALA A 308 -29.92 19.29 -10.92
CA ALA A 308 -31.12 20.07 -10.57
C ALA A 308 -30.93 21.58 -10.80
N GLU A 309 -29.71 22.11 -10.60
CA GLU A 309 -29.37 23.48 -10.93
C GLU A 309 -29.41 23.72 -12.46
N ALA A 310 -28.85 22.82 -13.26
CA ALA A 310 -28.89 22.90 -14.73
C ALA A 310 -30.31 22.83 -15.30
N GLU A 311 -31.18 21.97 -14.74
CA GLU A 311 -32.59 21.88 -15.16
C GLU A 311 -33.41 23.13 -14.79
N SER A 312 -32.98 23.90 -13.79
CA SER A 312 -33.65 25.15 -13.38
C SER A 312 -33.29 26.36 -14.26
N GLU A 313 -32.17 26.32 -14.99
CA GLU A 313 -31.72 27.40 -15.87
C GLU A 313 -32.39 27.37 -17.26
N ASP A 314 -32.82 26.20 -17.74
CA ASP A 314 -33.41 26.00 -19.07
C ASP A 314 -34.91 26.42 -19.17
N GLU A 315 -35.60 26.71 -18.07
CA GLU A 315 -37.00 27.17 -18.10
C GLU A 315 -37.19 28.67 -18.40
N SER A 316 -36.12 29.46 -18.54
CA SER A 316 -36.25 30.93 -18.70
C SER A 316 -35.99 31.51 -20.11
N GLY A 317 -35.74 30.66 -21.12
CA GLY A 317 -35.24 31.10 -22.44
C GLY A 317 -36.15 30.88 -23.65
N GLY A 318 -37.45 31.17 -23.58
CA GLY A 318 -38.39 30.94 -24.71
C GLY A 318 -39.07 32.20 -25.26
N GLY A 319 -38.47 32.87 -26.25
CA GLY A 319 -39.08 34.02 -26.96
C GLY A 319 -38.99 33.94 -28.50
N ALA A 320 -40.12 33.60 -29.16
CA ALA A 320 -40.81 34.28 -30.30
C ALA A 320 -39.98 34.86 -31.49
N VAL A 321 -40.27 34.79 -32.82
CA VAL A 321 -41.40 34.46 -33.76
C VAL A 321 -40.80 34.40 -35.22
N PRO A 322 -41.53 34.57 -36.37
CA PRO A 322 -42.38 33.68 -37.18
C PRO A 322 -41.87 33.31 -38.60
N ASP A 323 -42.67 32.43 -39.21
CA ASP A 323 -42.80 31.88 -40.56
C ASP A 323 -42.78 32.86 -41.78
N GLY A 324 -42.38 32.33 -42.95
CA GLY A 324 -42.44 33.02 -44.25
C GLY A 324 -41.75 32.28 -45.43
N ALA A 325 -42.53 31.50 -46.20
CA ALA A 325 -42.15 30.88 -47.49
C ALA A 325 -42.25 31.90 -48.68
N PRO A 326 -41.79 31.64 -49.92
CA PRO A 326 -42.19 30.49 -50.76
C PRO A 326 -41.11 29.85 -51.68
N ASP A 327 -41.50 28.71 -52.26
CA ASP A 327 -40.80 27.81 -53.19
C ASP A 327 -40.26 28.44 -54.48
N ASP A 328 -39.09 27.96 -54.95
CA ASP A 328 -38.76 27.89 -56.38
C ASP A 328 -37.92 26.63 -56.72
N PHE A 329 -38.28 26.01 -57.84
CA PHE A 329 -37.92 24.67 -58.31
C PHE A 329 -36.70 24.73 -59.24
N THR A 330 -35.59 24.04 -58.92
CA THR A 330 -34.74 23.37 -59.94
C THR A 330 -33.95 22.20 -59.34
N PRO A 331 -33.83 21.03 -60.02
CA PRO A 331 -33.13 19.88 -59.47
C PRO A 331 -31.63 19.90 -59.83
N ARG A 332 -30.76 19.66 -58.84
CA ARG A 332 -29.33 19.34 -59.03
C ARG A 332 -29.05 17.84 -58.81
N PRO A 333 -28.02 17.27 -59.46
CA PRO A 333 -27.83 15.84 -59.57
C PRO A 333 -27.33 15.20 -58.26
N VAL A 334 -27.88 14.02 -57.96
CA VAL A 334 -27.63 13.29 -56.70
C VAL A 334 -26.23 12.68 -56.69
N SER A 335 -25.54 12.92 -55.59
CA SER A 335 -24.14 12.60 -55.29
C SER A 335 -23.74 11.11 -55.36
N GLY A 336 -22.52 10.86 -55.84
CA GLY A 336 -21.78 9.59 -55.74
C GLY A 336 -21.31 9.20 -54.32
N LYS A 337 -21.90 9.75 -53.25
CA LYS A 337 -21.55 9.39 -51.85
C LYS A 337 -22.30 8.16 -51.33
N LYS A 338 -23.49 7.84 -51.88
CA LYS A 338 -24.30 6.69 -51.41
C LYS A 338 -23.75 5.33 -51.87
N MET A 339 -23.16 5.23 -53.07
CA MET A 339 -22.58 3.96 -53.57
C MET A 339 -21.32 3.53 -52.81
N LYS A 340 -20.52 4.47 -52.27
CA LYS A 340 -19.31 4.14 -51.51
C LYS A 340 -19.61 3.60 -50.10
N LYS A 341 -20.74 4.02 -49.51
CA LYS A 341 -21.19 3.56 -48.18
C LYS A 341 -21.80 2.15 -48.25
N GLN A 342 -22.51 1.82 -49.33
CA GLN A 342 -23.09 0.48 -49.53
C GLN A 342 -22.04 -0.60 -49.83
N ARG A 343 -20.96 -0.29 -50.58
CA ARG A 343 -19.87 -1.25 -50.82
C ARG A 343 -19.01 -1.55 -49.58
N LYS A 344 -18.86 -0.59 -48.65
CA LYS A 344 -18.19 -0.81 -47.36
C LYS A 344 -19.04 -1.63 -46.38
N ALA A 345 -20.37 -1.45 -46.39
CA ALA A 345 -21.28 -2.22 -45.54
C ALA A 345 -21.42 -3.68 -46.00
N ALA A 346 -21.47 -3.93 -47.31
CA ALA A 346 -21.53 -5.29 -47.86
C ALA A 346 -20.26 -6.11 -47.58
N SER A 347 -19.07 -5.48 -47.69
CA SER A 347 -17.80 -6.15 -47.37
C SER A 347 -17.58 -6.43 -45.88
N ALA A 348 -18.21 -5.66 -44.98
CA ALA A 348 -18.13 -5.89 -43.53
C ALA A 348 -19.09 -7.01 -43.07
N ALA A 349 -20.23 -7.16 -43.75
CA ALA A 349 -21.19 -8.21 -43.44
C ALA A 349 -20.76 -9.60 -43.97
N GLU A 350 -20.09 -9.66 -45.12
CA GLU A 350 -19.58 -10.93 -45.68
C GLU A 350 -18.37 -11.50 -44.92
N LEU A 351 -17.61 -10.66 -44.18
CA LEU A 351 -16.50 -11.12 -43.31
C LEU A 351 -16.94 -11.56 -41.91
N ALA A 352 -18.21 -11.37 -41.53
CA ALA A 352 -18.71 -11.67 -40.18
C ALA A 352 -19.32 -13.09 -40.05
N VAL A 353 -19.29 -13.90 -41.12
CA VAL A 353 -19.74 -15.29 -41.07
C VAL A 353 -18.53 -16.18 -40.79
N GLY A 354 -18.17 -16.36 -39.51
CA GLY A 354 -17.18 -17.37 -39.15
C GLY A 354 -16.47 -17.25 -37.80
N PHE A 355 -16.64 -16.17 -37.04
CA PHE A 355 -16.08 -16.07 -35.68
C PHE A 355 -17.08 -15.41 -34.74
N GLU A 356 -17.82 -16.21 -33.98
CA GLU A 356 -18.53 -15.73 -32.80
C GLU A 356 -17.50 -15.29 -31.77
N ASN A 357 -17.48 -13.99 -31.46
CA ASN A 357 -16.59 -13.43 -30.45
C ASN A 357 -17.20 -13.64 -29.05
N ASP A 358 -16.94 -14.81 -28.48
CA ASP A 358 -17.38 -15.23 -27.14
C ASP A 358 -16.91 -14.30 -26.00
N ASN A 359 -16.01 -13.34 -26.27
CA ASN A 359 -15.52 -12.44 -25.23
C ASN A 359 -16.59 -11.45 -24.75
N HIS A 360 -17.47 -10.94 -25.62
CA HIS A 360 -18.50 -9.99 -25.17
C HIS A 360 -19.54 -10.66 -24.26
N GLN A 361 -19.98 -11.87 -24.60
CA GLN A 361 -20.92 -12.63 -23.76
C GLN A 361 -20.29 -13.06 -22.43
N ARG A 362 -19.02 -13.50 -22.45
CA ARG A 362 -18.29 -13.83 -21.21
C ARG A 362 -18.07 -12.62 -20.30
N VAL A 363 -17.82 -11.44 -20.87
CA VAL A 363 -17.71 -10.20 -20.09
C VAL A 363 -19.05 -9.81 -19.46
N GLN A 364 -20.16 -9.91 -20.20
CA GLN A 364 -21.50 -9.64 -19.67
C GLN A 364 -21.89 -10.64 -18.56
N GLN A 365 -21.59 -11.93 -18.73
CA GLN A 365 -21.81 -12.95 -17.71
C GLN A 365 -20.99 -12.70 -16.44
N LYS A 366 -19.71 -12.31 -16.58
CA LYS A 366 -18.86 -11.93 -15.43
C LYS A 366 -19.40 -10.71 -14.69
N LEU A 367 -19.88 -9.70 -15.42
CA LEU A 367 -20.45 -8.50 -14.83
C LEU A 367 -21.75 -8.81 -14.06
N GLN A 368 -22.58 -9.69 -14.62
CA GLN A 368 -23.82 -10.13 -13.99
C GLN A 368 -23.57 -10.98 -12.74
N ALA A 369 -22.60 -11.89 -12.79
CA ALA A 369 -22.17 -12.66 -11.63
C ALA A 369 -21.61 -11.78 -10.51
N LYS A 370 -20.81 -10.75 -10.85
CA LYS A 370 -20.28 -9.79 -9.87
C LYS A 370 -21.40 -8.98 -9.18
N LYS A 371 -22.43 -8.57 -9.93
CA LYS A 371 -23.62 -7.89 -9.38
C LYS A 371 -24.44 -8.80 -8.46
N GLU A 372 -24.59 -10.06 -8.81
CA GLU A 372 -25.32 -11.04 -7.98
C GLU A 372 -24.57 -11.34 -6.69
N GLN A 373 -23.25 -11.55 -6.77
CA GLN A 373 -22.39 -11.74 -5.60
C GLN A 373 -22.42 -10.55 -4.65
N ALA A 374 -22.39 -9.31 -5.17
CA ALA A 374 -22.52 -8.10 -4.36
C ALA A 374 -23.90 -8.02 -3.67
N ARG A 375 -24.98 -8.42 -4.36
CA ARG A 375 -26.33 -8.42 -3.79
C ARG A 375 -26.48 -9.46 -2.67
N ASP A 376 -25.85 -10.63 -2.83
CA ASP A 376 -25.89 -11.68 -1.82
C ASP A 376 -25.02 -11.34 -0.61
N ALA A 377 -23.86 -10.70 -0.82
CA ALA A 377 -23.03 -10.16 0.26
C ALA A 377 -23.77 -9.09 1.08
N ALA A 378 -24.47 -8.17 0.41
CA ALA A 378 -25.29 -7.15 1.08
C ALA A 378 -26.44 -7.77 1.90
N ARG A 379 -27.08 -8.82 1.38
CA ARG A 379 -28.12 -9.57 2.12
C ARG A 379 -27.55 -10.30 3.34
N ALA A 380 -26.36 -10.87 3.22
CA ALA A 380 -25.69 -11.53 4.34
C ALA A 380 -25.27 -10.53 5.43
N LYS A 381 -24.76 -9.34 5.05
CA LYS A 381 -24.44 -8.24 5.98
C LYS A 381 -25.69 -7.79 6.74
N ALA A 382 -26.79 -7.54 6.03
CA ALA A 382 -28.06 -7.12 6.63
C ALA A 382 -28.65 -8.16 7.62
N GLU A 383 -28.52 -9.46 7.33
CA GLU A 383 -28.99 -10.50 8.24
C GLU A 383 -28.10 -10.63 9.48
N ARG A 384 -26.78 -10.44 9.34
CA ARG A 384 -25.83 -10.39 10.47
C ARG A 384 -26.10 -9.20 11.39
N ASP A 385 -26.27 -8.00 10.81
CA ASP A 385 -26.56 -6.79 11.57
C ASP A 385 -27.88 -6.92 12.35
N LYS A 386 -28.88 -7.59 11.77
CA LYS A 386 -30.16 -7.90 12.43
C LYS A 386 -30.00 -8.87 13.60
N GLN A 387 -29.12 -9.86 13.47
CA GLN A 387 -28.81 -10.81 14.56
C GLN A 387 -28.04 -10.10 15.69
N ASP A 388 -27.10 -9.24 15.37
CA ASP A 388 -26.31 -8.49 16.35
C ASP A 388 -27.20 -7.49 17.13
N LEU A 389 -28.11 -6.80 16.44
CA LEU A 389 -29.09 -5.92 17.09
C LEU A 389 -30.03 -6.69 18.04
N ALA A 390 -30.44 -7.91 17.65
CA ALA A 390 -31.26 -8.78 18.50
C ALA A 390 -30.48 -9.26 19.73
N ALA A 391 -29.20 -9.59 19.57
CA ALA A 391 -28.32 -10.00 20.65
C ALA A 391 -28.08 -8.86 21.65
N ASP A 392 -27.82 -7.64 21.19
CA ASP A 392 -27.68 -6.46 22.05
C ASP A 392 -28.97 -6.17 22.83
N ARG A 393 -30.13 -6.27 22.17
CA ARG A 393 -31.43 -6.10 22.83
C ARG A 393 -31.65 -7.12 23.96
N ASN A 394 -31.26 -8.37 23.74
CA ASN A 394 -31.35 -9.41 24.77
C ASN A 394 -30.38 -9.16 25.93
N LYS A 395 -29.12 -8.81 25.66
CA LYS A 395 -28.14 -8.44 26.70
C LYS A 395 -28.62 -7.28 27.57
N LYS A 396 -29.21 -6.24 26.96
CA LYS A 396 -29.79 -5.10 27.69
C LYS A 396 -30.99 -5.51 28.55
N ALA A 397 -31.83 -6.42 28.07
CA ALA A 397 -32.95 -6.96 28.84
C ALA A 397 -32.48 -7.76 30.06
N GLU A 398 -31.49 -8.65 29.87
CA GLU A 398 -30.88 -9.44 30.95
C GLU A 398 -30.20 -8.56 32.00
N ALA A 399 -29.45 -7.53 31.58
CA ALA A 399 -28.80 -6.58 32.49
C ALA A 399 -29.84 -5.80 33.32
N LYS A 400 -30.97 -5.41 32.71
CA LYS A 400 -32.07 -4.73 33.42
C LYS A 400 -32.74 -5.66 34.43
N GLU A 401 -32.93 -6.93 34.09
CA GLU A 401 -33.48 -7.92 35.00
C GLU A 401 -32.53 -8.22 36.17
N ALA A 402 -31.24 -8.39 35.90
CA ALA A 402 -30.22 -8.60 36.93
C ALA A 402 -30.15 -7.41 37.91
N ARG A 403 -30.27 -6.17 37.42
CA ARG A 403 -30.35 -4.97 38.27
C ARG A 403 -31.60 -4.99 39.17
N ARG A 404 -32.77 -5.39 38.64
CA ARG A 404 -34.00 -5.53 39.42
C ARG A 404 -33.88 -6.60 40.50
N GLN A 405 -33.29 -7.75 40.19
CA GLN A 405 -33.07 -8.82 41.15
C GLN A 405 -32.09 -8.41 42.26
N LYS A 406 -31.02 -7.67 41.93
CA LYS A 406 -30.08 -7.11 42.92
C LYS A 406 -30.77 -6.08 43.83
N ALA A 407 -31.61 -5.20 43.28
CA ALA A 407 -32.38 -4.23 44.06
C ALA A 407 -33.34 -4.90 45.05
N GLN A 408 -34.11 -5.90 44.61
CA GLN A 408 -35.02 -6.66 45.49
C GLN A 408 -34.27 -7.42 46.60
N LYS A 409 -33.08 -7.96 46.31
CA LYS A 409 -32.23 -8.61 47.35
C LYS A 409 -31.68 -7.59 48.36
N GLY A 410 -31.32 -6.39 47.91
CA GLY A 410 -30.88 -5.30 48.78
C GLY A 410 -31.99 -4.80 49.69
N GLU A 411 -33.21 -4.69 49.17
CA GLU A 411 -34.39 -4.27 49.93
C GLU A 411 -34.85 -5.32 50.94
N ARG A 412 -34.78 -6.62 50.62
CA ARG A 412 -35.02 -7.71 51.60
C ARG A 412 -33.98 -7.80 52.72
N ARG A 413 -32.80 -7.22 52.52
CA ARG A 413 -31.71 -7.21 53.51
C ARG A 413 -31.78 -6.00 54.45
N ARG A 414 -32.49 -4.95 54.05
CA ARG A 414 -32.84 -3.81 54.89
C ARG A 414 -34.12 -4.13 55.66
#